data_AF-A0A526R2I6-F1
#
_entry.id   AF-A0A526R2I6-F1
#
_cell.length_a   1.000
_cell.length_b   1.000
_cell.length_c   1.000
_cell.angle_alpha   90.00
_cell.angle_beta   90.00
_cell.angle_gamma   90.00
#
_symmetry.space_group_name_H-M   'P 1'
#
loop_
_entity.id
_entity.type
_entity.pdbx_description
1 polymer ?
#
loop_
_entity_poly.entity_id
_entity_poly.type
_entity_poly.pdbx_seq_one_letter_code
_entity_poly.pdbx_strand_id
1 'polypeptide(L)' 'MVEIYSIEMDKARQRAGRAELALERAEKLLEGDGNVAVNLALCCRIRGAQRHVSEAKARLKKIESARRLRTG' A
#
# COMPACT_ATOMS: atom_id res chain seq x y z
N MET A 1 30.85 33.90 -23.54
CA MET A 1 30.15 34.18 -22.25
C MET A 1 28.64 34.06 -22.38
N VAL A 2 28.00 34.73 -23.35
CA VAL A 2 26.55 34.63 -23.60
C VAL A 2 26.11 33.22 -24.00
N GLU A 3 26.88 32.52 -24.83
CA GLU A 3 26.55 31.15 -25.28
C GLU A 3 26.55 30.12 -24.15
N ILE A 4 27.53 30.19 -23.23
CA ILE A 4 27.60 29.27 -22.07
C ILE A 4 26.38 29.47 -21.17
N TYR A 5 25.99 30.73 -20.94
CA TYR A 5 24.81 31.05 -20.15
C TYR A 5 23.52 30.52 -20.81
N SER A 6 23.39 30.66 -22.13
CA SER A 6 22.23 30.12 -22.88
C SER A 6 22.16 28.60 -22.76
N ILE A 7 23.28 27.90 -22.93
CA ILE A 7 23.35 26.43 -22.84
C ILE A 7 22.96 25.94 -21.43
N GLU A 8 23.43 26.60 -20.38
CA GLU A 8 23.05 26.23 -19.00
C GLU A 8 21.58 26.52 -18.71
N MET A 9 21.03 27.62 -19.24
CA MET A 9 19.60 27.91 -19.15
C MET A 9 18.75 26.85 -19.87
N ASP A 10 19.15 26.40 -21.05
CA ASP A 10 18.43 25.37 -21.81
C ASP A 10 18.46 24.01 -21.11
N LYS A 11 19.60 23.64 -20.52
CA LYS A 11 19.71 22.45 -19.66
C LYS A 11 18.81 22.55 -18.43
N ALA A 12 18.76 23.71 -17.79
CA ALA A 12 17.91 23.94 -16.62
C ALA A 12 16.42 23.78 -16.99
N ARG A 13 15.98 24.37 -18.10
CA ARG A 13 14.61 24.22 -18.62
C ARG A 13 14.28 22.77 -18.95
N GLN A 14 15.19 22.06 -19.63
CA GLN A 14 14.99 20.66 -19.96
C GLN A 14 14.86 19.78 -18.69
N ARG A 15 15.70 20.02 -17.68
CA ARG A 15 15.63 19.30 -16.39
C ARG A 15 14.32 19.59 -15.67
N ALA A 16 13.89 20.85 -15.63
CA ALA A 16 12.62 21.24 -15.02
C ALA A 16 11.44 20.53 -15.70
N GLY A 17 11.34 20.58 -17.03
CA GLY A 17 10.27 19.89 -17.75
C GLY A 17 10.28 18.37 -17.58
N ARG A 18 11.46 17.74 -17.45
CA ARG A 18 11.56 16.31 -17.11
C ARG A 18 11.10 16.02 -15.69
N ALA A 19 11.42 16.87 -14.73
CA ALA A 19 11.00 16.73 -13.34
C ALA A 19 9.48 16.91 -13.19
N GLU A 20 8.90 17.90 -13.87
CA GLU A 20 7.45 18.13 -13.92
C GLU A 20 6.72 16.92 -14.51
N LEU A 21 7.20 16.36 -15.63
CA LEU A 21 6.58 15.18 -16.24
C LEU A 21 6.71 13.93 -15.34
N ALA A 22 7.81 13.79 -14.61
CA ALA A 22 7.98 12.70 -13.64
C ALA A 22 7.03 12.85 -12.46
N LEU A 23 6.82 14.08 -11.97
CA LEU A 23 5.87 14.39 -10.92
C LEU A 23 4.44 14.08 -11.35
N GLU A 24 4.01 14.55 -12.53
CA GLU A 24 2.67 14.29 -13.07
C GLU A 24 2.38 12.79 -13.21
N ARG A 25 3.38 12.01 -13.63
CA ARG A 25 3.27 10.54 -13.71
C ARG A 25 3.12 9.90 -12.34
N ALA A 26 3.87 10.37 -11.34
CA ALA A 26 3.77 9.88 -9.97
C ALA A 26 2.40 10.23 -9.36
N GLU A 27 1.90 11.45 -9.59
CA GLU A 27 0.57 11.89 -9.16
C GLU A 27 -0.52 11.05 -9.82
N LYS A 28 -0.46 10.79 -11.14
CA LYS A 28 -1.39 9.88 -11.83
C LYS A 28 -1.34 8.44 -11.31
N LEU A 29 -0.18 7.96 -10.86
CA LEU A 29 -0.05 6.65 -10.21
C LEU A 29 -0.73 6.61 -8.82
N LEU A 30 -0.72 7.74 -8.11
CA LEU A 30 -1.41 7.91 -6.82
C LEU A 30 -2.92 8.10 -6.99
N GLU A 31 -3.35 8.78 -8.06
CA GLU A 31 -4.76 8.98 -8.42
C GLU A 31 -5.37 7.72 -9.06
N GLY A 32 -4.57 6.93 -9.77
CA GLY A 32 -5.01 5.69 -10.41
C GLY A 32 -5.15 4.50 -9.46
N ASP A 33 -5.32 3.31 -10.05
CA ASP A 33 -5.56 2.06 -9.31
C ASP A 33 -4.42 1.65 -8.35
N GLY A 34 -3.28 2.35 -8.33
CA GLY A 34 -2.19 2.09 -7.39
C GLY A 34 -2.65 2.17 -5.93
N ASN A 35 -3.46 3.17 -5.59
CA ASN A 35 -4.01 3.29 -4.25
C ASN A 35 -5.12 2.25 -3.99
N VAL A 36 -5.94 1.95 -5.01
CA VAL A 36 -7.01 0.92 -4.94
C VAL A 36 -6.43 -0.49 -4.75
N ALA A 37 -5.36 -0.83 -5.46
CA ALA A 37 -4.70 -2.13 -5.37
C ALA A 37 -4.01 -2.34 -4.01
N VAL A 38 -3.35 -1.30 -3.49
CA VAL A 38 -2.76 -1.32 -2.14
C VAL A 38 -3.86 -1.48 -1.09
N ASN A 39 -4.95 -0.71 -1.20
CA ASN A 39 -6.08 -0.82 -0.29
C ASN A 39 -6.76 -2.18 -0.36
N LEU A 40 -6.92 -2.75 -1.56
CA LEU A 40 -7.50 -4.08 -1.74
C LEU A 40 -6.63 -5.19 -1.13
N ALA A 41 -5.32 -5.14 -1.36
CA ALA A 41 -4.36 -6.08 -0.77
C ALA A 41 -4.39 -6.00 0.77
N LEU A 42 -4.46 -4.79 1.32
CA LEU A 42 -4.60 -4.57 2.76
C LEU A 42 -5.93 -5.13 3.29
N CYS A 43 -7.06 -4.86 2.62
CA CYS A 43 -8.36 -5.42 2.99
C CYS A 43 -8.36 -6.96 2.98
N CYS A 44 -7.74 -7.58 1.98
CA CYS A 44 -7.59 -9.05 1.92
C CYS A 44 -6.80 -9.60 3.12
N ARG A 45 -5.68 -8.95 3.50
CA ARG A 45 -4.90 -9.33 4.68
C ARG A 45 -5.70 -9.19 5.98
N ILE A 46 -6.42 -8.08 6.15
CA ILE A 46 -7.26 -7.84 7.34
C ILE A 46 -8.35 -8.91 7.45
N ARG A 47 -9.05 -9.21 6.35
CA ARG A 47 -10.07 -10.28 6.33
C ARG A 47 -9.48 -11.65 6.67
N GLY A 48 -8.31 -11.98 6.14
CA GLY A 48 -7.58 -13.19 6.49
C GLY A 48 -7.28 -13.27 7.99
N ALA A 49 -6.73 -12.20 8.57
CA ALA A 49 -6.44 -12.12 9.99
C ALA A 49 -7.71 -12.25 10.86
N GLN A 50 -8.79 -11.57 10.50
CA GLN A 50 -10.09 -11.66 11.20
C GLN A 50 -10.66 -13.08 11.19
N ARG A 51 -10.54 -13.78 10.05
CA ARG A 51 -10.95 -15.18 9.94
C ARG A 51 -10.13 -16.06 10.88
N HIS A 52 -8.81 -15.92 10.89
CA HIS A 52 -7.94 -16.69 11.78
C HIS A 52 -8.26 -16.46 13.26
N VAL A 53 -8.51 -15.21 13.67
CA VAL A 53 -8.93 -14.90 15.05
C VAL A 53 -10.26 -15.57 15.39
N SER A 54 -11.22 -15.56 14.47
CA SER A 54 -12.53 -16.18 14.67
C SER A 54 -12.41 -17.71 14.82
N GLU A 55 -11.61 -18.34 13.97
CA GLU A 55 -11.33 -19.78 14.03
C GLU A 55 -10.62 -20.17 15.34
N ALA A 56 -9.64 -19.36 15.77
CA ALA A 56 -8.94 -19.57 17.04
C ALA A 56 -9.89 -19.47 18.25
N LYS A 57 -10.76 -18.45 18.28
CA LYS A 57 -11.80 -18.31 19.32
C LYS A 57 -12.78 -19.49 19.32
N ALA A 58 -13.18 -19.97 18.16
CA ALA A 58 -14.06 -21.14 18.05
C ALA A 58 -13.38 -22.41 18.58
N ARG A 59 -12.09 -22.60 18.28
CA ARG A 59 -11.30 -23.72 18.83
C ARG A 59 -11.15 -23.63 20.34
N LEU A 60 -10.88 -22.45 20.88
CA LEU A 60 -10.77 -22.24 22.33
C LEU A 60 -12.07 -22.65 23.05
N LYS A 61 -13.22 -22.19 22.55
CA LYS A 61 -14.54 -22.57 23.11
C LYS A 61 -14.75 -24.09 23.11
N LYS A 62 -14.36 -24.79 22.04
CA LYS A 62 -14.46 -26.26 21.96
C LYS A 62 -13.58 -26.95 23.00
N ILE A 63 -12.37 -26.44 23.21
CA ILE A 63 -11.45 -26.97 24.24
C ILE A 63 -12.04 -26.74 25.63
N GLU A 64 -12.56 -25.56 25.91
CA GLU A 64 -13.20 -25.23 27.20
C GLU A 64 -14.41 -26.12 27.47
N SER A 65 -15.28 -26.34 26.48
CA SER A 65 -16.44 -27.24 26.63
C SER A 65 -15.99 -28.69 26.86
N ALA A 66 -14.99 -29.16 26.12
CA ALA A 66 -14.45 -30.51 26.29
C ALA A 66 -13.77 -30.69 27.66
N ARG A 67 -13.16 -29.63 28.20
CA ARG A 67 -12.59 -29.64 29.56
C ARG A 67 -13.69 -29.78 30.60
N ARG A 68 -14.78 -29.00 30.50
CA ARG A 68 -15.91 -29.07 31.45
C ARG A 68 -16.54 -30.46 31.49
N LEU A 69 -16.73 -31.11 30.34
CA LEU A 69 -17.29 -32.46 30.25
C LEU A 69 -16.39 -33.54 30.87
N ARG A 70 -15.08 -33.30 31.03
CA ARG A 70 -14.12 -34.25 31.61
C ARG A 70 -13.93 -34.10 33.12
N THR A 71 -14.35 -32.98 33.69
CA THR A 71 -14.17 -32.65 35.12
C THR A 71 -15.48 -32.66 35.92
N GLY A 72 -16.61 -32.97 35.26
CA GLY A 72 -17.93 -33.11 35.88
C GLY A 72 -18.33 -34.56 36.06
#